data_AF-A0A1F3CS40-F1
#
_entry.id   AF-A0A1F3CS40-F1
#
_cell.length_a   1.000
_cell.length_b   1.000
_cell.length_c   1.000
_cell.angle_alpha   90.00
_cell.angle_beta   90.00
_cell.angle_gamma   90.00
#
_symmetry.space_group_name_H-M   'P 1'
#
loop_
_entity.id
_entity.type
_entity.pdbx_description
1 polymer ?
#
loop_
_entity_poly.entity_id
_entity_poly.type
_entity_poly.pdbx_seq_one_letter_code
_entity_poly.pdbx_strand_id
1 'polypeptide(L)'
;MKKLAPAHIDMLVRLMGMADTPQNLEATQYVVFQFDFKDYEQFIIECPPGSIRFNNLLRVAVFCDNLGFLVEAEAVDREAVYELLPIPWAKVEPIIQGVRRELDWPDAFDYFERLGRDYMKWWEAKRKRIKPLPPAPLPSGAPRALTVARTRPPLPARPVVPPRPAPGAAPAPTMAGRPGATLARPGGTTSAAPGKPALRVLAKPALKLGAKPLKVLKAKAAARQATKTKSRPKPKAKAKPKRR
;
A
#
# COMPACT_ATOMS: atom_id res chain seq x y z
N MET A 1 -11.16 -7.02 29.45
CA MET A 1 -11.19 -7.19 27.99
C MET A 1 -12.64 -7.28 27.55
N LYS A 2 -13.04 -6.55 26.51
CA LYS A 2 -14.40 -6.60 25.97
C LYS A 2 -14.62 -7.99 25.35
N LYS A 3 -15.75 -8.64 25.64
CA LYS A 3 -16.09 -9.91 25.00
C LYS A 3 -16.55 -9.63 23.57
N LEU A 4 -15.88 -10.22 22.59
CA LEU A 4 -16.26 -10.12 21.18
C LEU A 4 -17.36 -11.13 20.87
N ALA A 5 -18.29 -10.76 20.00
CA ALA A 5 -19.31 -11.67 19.49
C ALA A 5 -18.64 -12.75 18.61
N PRO A 6 -19.14 -14.00 18.58
CA PRO A 6 -18.58 -15.07 17.75
C PRO A 6 -18.42 -14.67 16.28
N ALA A 7 -19.42 -14.00 15.69
CA ALA A 7 -19.35 -13.53 14.31
C ALA A 7 -18.19 -12.55 14.05
N HIS A 8 -17.87 -11.68 15.01
CA HIS A 8 -16.74 -10.76 14.88
C HIS A 8 -15.42 -11.52 14.98
N ILE A 9 -15.34 -12.53 15.85
CA ILE A 9 -14.15 -13.36 16.01
C ILE A 9 -13.86 -14.11 14.71
N ASP A 10 -14.88 -14.77 14.13
CA ASP A 10 -14.74 -15.50 12.87
C ASP A 10 -14.23 -14.59 11.74
N MET A 11 -14.75 -13.36 11.69
CA MET A 11 -14.35 -12.41 10.67
C MET A 11 -12.95 -11.83 10.92
N LEU A 12 -12.58 -11.57 12.17
CA LEU A 12 -11.22 -11.17 12.54
C LEU A 12 -10.20 -12.26 12.21
N VAL A 13 -10.49 -13.52 12.50
CA VAL A 13 -9.58 -14.64 12.17
C VAL A 13 -9.37 -14.74 10.65
N ARG A 14 -10.42 -14.56 9.84
CA ARG A 14 -10.30 -14.51 8.37
C ARG A 14 -9.48 -13.31 7.91
N LEU A 15 -9.69 -12.14 8.50
CA LEU A 15 -8.91 -10.93 8.20
C LEU A 15 -7.43 -11.12 8.54
N MET A 16 -7.12 -11.72 9.69
CA MET A 16 -5.76 -12.08 10.07
C MET A 16 -5.14 -13.07 9.08
N GLY A 17 -5.88 -14.12 8.69
CA GLY A 17 -5.40 -15.06 7.67
C GLY A 17 -5.11 -14.39 6.32
N MET A 18 -5.88 -13.37 5.92
CA MET A 18 -5.57 -12.57 4.74
C MET A 18 -4.33 -11.69 4.95
N ALA A 19 -4.22 -11.02 6.10
CA ALA A 19 -3.07 -10.18 6.44
C ALA A 19 -1.75 -10.97 6.49
N ASP A 20 -1.80 -12.23 6.91
CA ASP A 20 -0.65 -13.13 7.04
C ASP A 20 -0.25 -13.83 5.74
N THR A 21 -0.97 -13.60 4.63
CA THR A 21 -0.47 -14.07 3.31
C THR A 21 0.89 -13.45 3.04
N PRO A 22 1.86 -14.18 2.43
CA PRO A 22 3.22 -13.65 2.21
C PRO A 22 3.21 -12.28 1.53
N GLN A 23 2.31 -12.10 0.56
CA GLN A 23 2.10 -10.88 -0.19
C GLN A 23 1.65 -9.69 0.66
N ASN A 24 0.79 -9.91 1.65
CA ASN A 24 0.30 -8.85 2.55
C ASN A 24 1.27 -8.62 3.70
N LEU A 25 1.92 -9.67 4.19
CA LEU A 25 2.92 -9.57 5.25
C LEU A 25 4.13 -8.76 4.77
N GLU A 26 4.68 -9.05 3.59
CA GLU A 26 5.78 -8.28 2.98
C GLU A 26 5.39 -6.81 2.78
N ALA A 27 4.18 -6.55 2.28
CA ALA A 27 3.69 -5.21 2.06
C ALA A 27 3.53 -4.43 3.38
N THR A 28 3.01 -5.09 4.41
CA THR A 28 2.85 -4.52 5.75
C THR A 28 4.21 -4.24 6.38
N GLN A 29 5.16 -5.18 6.29
CA GLN A 29 6.52 -4.98 6.78
C GLN A 29 7.22 -3.81 6.09
N TYR A 30 7.06 -3.69 4.77
CA TYR A 30 7.55 -2.54 4.03
C TYR A 30 6.96 -1.22 4.59
N VAL A 31 5.64 -1.14 4.74
CA VAL A 31 4.97 0.07 5.26
C VAL A 31 5.37 0.39 6.71
N VAL A 32 5.55 -0.62 7.56
CA VAL A 32 5.89 -0.42 8.98
C VAL A 32 7.35 -0.01 9.15
N PHE A 33 8.28 -0.70 8.49
CA PHE A 33 9.72 -0.60 8.79
C PHE A 33 10.53 0.19 7.77
N GLN A 34 10.11 0.22 6.51
CA GLN A 34 10.91 0.79 5.43
C GLN A 34 10.30 2.07 4.85
N PHE A 35 8.99 2.28 5.02
CA PHE A 35 8.30 3.45 4.49
C PHE A 35 8.52 4.69 5.35
N ASP A 36 9.13 5.71 4.75
CA ASP A 36 9.53 6.96 5.38
C ASP A 36 9.23 8.22 4.55
N PHE A 37 8.59 8.04 3.38
CA PHE A 37 8.12 9.15 2.55
C PHE A 37 7.12 10.04 3.30
N LYS A 38 7.32 11.36 3.20
CA LYS A 38 6.44 12.36 3.83
C LYS A 38 5.51 13.03 2.82
N ASP A 39 5.95 13.12 1.57
CA ASP A 39 5.24 13.77 0.49
C ASP A 39 5.07 12.84 -0.71
N TYR A 40 3.97 13.06 -1.42
CA TYR A 40 3.58 12.23 -2.55
C TYR A 40 4.53 12.37 -3.74
N GLU A 41 5.06 13.57 -3.98
CA GLU A 41 5.92 13.87 -5.13
C GLU A 41 7.25 13.11 -5.03
N GLN A 42 7.88 13.11 -3.86
CA GLN A 42 9.07 12.31 -3.60
C GLN A 42 8.76 10.82 -3.76
N PHE A 43 7.64 10.37 -3.18
CA PHE A 43 7.21 8.98 -3.27
C PHE A 43 7.04 8.53 -4.72
N ILE A 44 6.37 9.30 -5.58
CA ILE A 44 6.09 8.88 -6.96
C ILE A 44 7.34 8.90 -7.85
N ILE A 45 8.28 9.81 -7.58
CA ILE A 45 9.58 9.85 -8.28
C ILE A 45 10.42 8.62 -7.93
N GLU A 46 10.51 8.26 -6.65
CA GLU A 46 11.33 7.14 -6.20
C GLU A 46 10.65 5.77 -6.36
N CYS A 47 9.32 5.74 -6.25
CA CYS A 47 8.48 4.56 -6.32
C CYS A 47 7.45 4.74 -7.44
N PRO A 48 7.87 4.74 -8.72
CA PRO A 48 6.94 4.95 -9.82
C PRO A 48 5.87 3.85 -9.86
N PRO A 49 4.70 4.12 -10.47
CA PRO A 49 3.64 3.14 -10.63
C PRO A 49 4.16 1.83 -11.23
N GLY A 50 3.78 0.70 -10.63
CA GLY A 50 4.24 -0.63 -11.03
C GLY A 50 5.51 -1.11 -10.32
N SER A 51 6.24 -0.22 -9.62
CA SER A 51 7.33 -0.64 -8.74
C SER A 51 6.80 -1.49 -7.57
N ILE A 52 7.66 -2.38 -7.03
CA ILE A 52 7.30 -3.22 -5.89
C ILE A 52 6.91 -2.36 -4.68
N ARG A 53 7.65 -1.27 -4.43
CA ARG A 53 7.37 -0.33 -3.34
C ARG A 53 6.00 0.34 -3.48
N PHE A 54 5.66 0.78 -4.69
CA PHE A 54 4.34 1.35 -4.98
C PHE A 54 3.21 0.32 -4.77
N ASN A 55 3.39 -0.89 -5.29
CA ASN A 55 2.41 -1.97 -5.16
C ASN A 55 2.21 -2.40 -3.70
N ASN A 56 3.27 -2.42 -2.89
CA ASN A 56 3.18 -2.72 -1.46
C ASN A 56 2.36 -1.68 -0.71
N LEU A 57 2.60 -0.38 -0.97
CA LEU A 57 1.78 0.68 -0.37
C LEU A 57 0.31 0.53 -0.76
N LEU A 58 0.02 0.37 -2.06
CA LEU A 58 -1.36 0.23 -2.53
C LEU A 58 -2.06 -0.99 -1.93
N ARG A 59 -1.35 -2.12 -1.81
CA ARG A 59 -1.91 -3.33 -1.21
C ARG A 59 -2.35 -3.09 0.24
N VAL A 60 -1.51 -2.44 1.04
CA VAL A 60 -1.88 -2.07 2.42
C VAL A 60 -3.03 -1.08 2.44
N ALA A 61 -3.02 -0.07 1.57
CA ALA A 61 -4.08 0.93 1.49
C ALA A 61 -5.44 0.31 1.14
N VAL A 62 -5.48 -0.56 0.13
CA VAL A 62 -6.71 -1.28 -0.28
C VAL A 62 -7.19 -2.21 0.83
N PHE A 63 -6.28 -2.93 1.49
CA PHE A 63 -6.64 -3.77 2.63
C PHE A 63 -7.29 -2.95 3.75
N CYS A 64 -6.71 -1.81 4.08
CA CYS A 64 -7.20 -0.92 5.12
C CYS A 64 -8.50 -0.18 4.72
N ASP A 65 -8.70 0.11 3.43
CA ASP A 65 -9.95 0.68 2.91
C ASP A 65 -11.12 -0.31 3.06
N ASN A 66 -10.91 -1.57 2.63
CA ASN A 66 -11.88 -2.65 2.82
C ASN A 66 -12.18 -2.90 4.30
N LEU A 67 -11.16 -2.82 5.15
CA LEU A 67 -11.32 -2.93 6.59
C LEU A 67 -12.14 -1.79 7.17
N GLY A 68 -11.96 -0.57 6.66
CA GLY A 68 -12.75 0.61 7.04
C GLY A 68 -14.23 0.41 6.72
N PHE A 69 -14.53 -0.12 5.54
CA PHE A 69 -15.89 -0.49 5.15
C PHE A 69 -16.51 -1.52 6.09
N LEU A 70 -15.77 -2.59 6.43
CA LEU A 70 -16.27 -3.63 7.34
C LEU A 70 -16.55 -3.10 8.75
N VAL A 71 -15.74 -2.15 9.23
CA VAL A 71 -15.96 -1.48 10.51
C VAL A 71 -17.19 -0.56 10.45
N GLU A 72 -17.38 0.19 9.36
CA GLU A 72 -18.54 1.07 9.17
C GLU A 72 -19.85 0.26 9.06
N ALA A 73 -19.79 -0.92 8.46
CA ALA A 73 -20.91 -1.85 8.37
C ALA A 73 -21.17 -2.66 9.66
N GLU A 74 -20.44 -2.40 10.75
CA GLU A 74 -20.49 -3.14 12.03
C GLU A 74 -20.23 -4.65 11.88
N ALA A 75 -19.62 -5.09 10.77
CA ALA A 75 -19.26 -6.49 10.55
C ALA A 75 -18.07 -6.93 11.41
N VAL A 76 -17.28 -5.97 11.89
CA VAL A 76 -16.10 -6.19 12.74
C VAL A 76 -16.06 -5.14 13.85
N ASP A 77 -15.69 -5.56 15.06
CA ASP A 77 -15.50 -4.62 16.17
C ASP A 77 -14.31 -3.69 15.89
N ARG A 78 -14.60 -2.39 15.88
CA ARG A 78 -13.65 -1.32 15.62
C ARG A 78 -12.42 -1.35 16.53
N GLU A 79 -12.62 -1.54 17.84
CA GLU A 79 -11.51 -1.49 18.80
C GLU A 79 -10.61 -2.72 18.63
N ALA A 80 -11.19 -3.89 18.37
CA ALA A 80 -10.42 -5.09 18.07
C ALA A 80 -9.53 -4.90 16.83
N VAL A 81 -10.04 -4.25 15.79
CA VAL A 81 -9.25 -3.89 14.60
C VAL A 81 -8.05 -3.02 14.97
N TYR A 82 -8.25 -1.97 15.77
CA TYR A 82 -7.19 -1.05 16.15
C TYR A 82 -6.10 -1.68 17.02
N GLU A 83 -6.47 -2.66 17.84
CA GLU A 83 -5.53 -3.42 18.66
C GLU A 83 -4.70 -4.40 17.82
N LEU A 84 -5.34 -5.10 16.88
CA LEU A 84 -4.72 -6.20 16.12
C LEU A 84 -3.90 -5.70 14.93
N LEU A 85 -4.28 -4.57 14.33
CA LEU A 85 -3.70 -4.08 13.08
C LEU A 85 -3.13 -2.66 13.28
N PRO A 86 -1.94 -2.52 13.89
CA PRO A 86 -1.29 -1.24 14.08
C PRO A 86 -0.72 -0.73 12.76
N ILE A 87 -1.51 0.06 12.04
CA ILE A 87 -1.08 0.72 10.80
C ILE A 87 -0.48 2.09 11.12
N PRO A 88 0.67 2.46 10.54
CA PRO A 88 1.30 3.76 10.76
C PRO A 88 0.57 4.88 9.97
N TRP A 89 -0.70 5.12 10.30
CA TRP A 89 -1.61 6.02 9.57
C TRP A 89 -1.02 7.39 9.23
N ALA A 90 -0.38 8.03 10.20
CA ALA A 90 0.24 9.35 10.01
C ALA A 90 1.34 9.38 8.93
N LYS A 91 1.95 8.23 8.60
CA LYS A 91 2.93 8.12 7.51
C LYS A 91 2.26 7.91 6.16
N VAL A 92 1.24 7.06 6.11
CA VAL A 92 0.65 6.61 4.85
C VAL A 92 -0.42 7.56 4.31
N GLU A 93 -1.18 8.22 5.18
CA GLU A 93 -2.32 9.07 4.80
C GLU A 93 -1.96 10.17 3.79
N PRO A 94 -0.89 10.98 3.97
CA PRO A 94 -0.55 12.04 3.02
C PRO A 94 -0.26 11.51 1.61
N ILE A 95 0.30 10.30 1.53
CA ILE A 95 0.69 9.66 0.28
C ILE A 95 -0.55 9.12 -0.43
N ILE A 96 -1.48 8.50 0.30
CA ILE A 96 -2.76 8.02 -0.25
C ILE A 96 -3.63 9.19 -0.74
N GLN A 97 -3.65 10.31 -0.02
CA GLN A 97 -4.29 11.53 -0.51
C GLN A 97 -3.66 12.04 -1.81
N GLY A 98 -2.34 11.94 -1.94
CA GLY A 98 -1.64 12.26 -3.18
C GLY A 98 -2.03 11.33 -4.35
N VAL A 99 -2.02 10.02 -4.11
CA VAL A 99 -2.48 9.02 -5.10
C VAL A 99 -3.91 9.32 -5.57
N ARG A 100 -4.81 9.64 -4.62
CA ARG A 100 -6.19 10.00 -4.93
C ARG A 100 -6.30 11.22 -5.85
N ARG A 101 -5.53 12.27 -5.57
CA ARG A 101 -5.49 13.49 -6.38
C ARG A 101 -4.96 13.21 -7.79
N GLU A 102 -3.89 12.42 -7.92
CA GLU A 102 -3.30 12.06 -9.21
C GLU A 102 -4.28 11.27 -10.09
N LEU A 103 -5.03 10.35 -9.49
CA LEU A 103 -5.98 9.49 -10.21
C LEU A 103 -7.33 10.18 -10.52
N ASP A 104 -7.55 11.41 -10.05
CA ASP A 104 -8.82 12.14 -10.13
C ASP A 104 -10.03 11.28 -9.69
N TRP A 105 -9.83 10.46 -8.65
CA TRP A 105 -10.84 9.53 -8.15
C TRP A 105 -11.27 9.94 -6.74
N PRO A 106 -12.26 10.83 -6.59
CA PRO A 106 -12.55 11.48 -5.31
C PRO A 106 -12.94 10.50 -4.19
N ASP A 107 -13.59 9.39 -4.55
CA ASP A 107 -14.10 8.42 -3.57
C ASP A 107 -13.08 7.31 -3.23
N ALA A 108 -11.93 7.27 -3.90
CA ALA A 108 -10.91 6.25 -3.64
C ALA A 108 -10.33 6.43 -2.23
N PHE A 109 -10.25 5.34 -1.46
CA PHE A 109 -9.67 5.34 -0.11
C PHE A 109 -10.44 6.17 0.94
N ASP A 110 -11.73 6.46 0.70
CA ASP A 110 -12.54 7.21 1.68
C ASP A 110 -12.77 6.44 2.99
N TYR A 111 -12.87 5.12 2.96
CA TYR A 111 -13.00 4.31 4.17
C TYR A 111 -11.66 4.19 4.90
N PHE A 112 -10.56 4.13 4.16
CA PHE A 112 -9.21 4.21 4.68
C PHE A 112 -9.02 5.50 5.49
N GLU A 113 -9.32 6.67 4.92
CA GLU A 113 -9.17 7.94 5.63
C GLU A 113 -10.09 8.03 6.87
N ARG A 114 -11.33 7.56 6.76
CA ARG A 114 -12.26 7.49 7.91
C ARG A 114 -11.71 6.60 9.02
N LEU A 115 -11.25 5.40 8.67
CA LEU A 115 -10.68 4.44 9.61
C LEU A 115 -9.44 5.00 10.31
N GLY A 116 -8.55 5.67 9.56
CA GLY A 116 -7.35 6.31 10.08
C GLY A 116 -7.66 7.45 11.06
N ARG A 117 -8.61 8.33 10.72
CA ARG A 117 -9.05 9.40 11.63
C ARG A 117 -9.59 8.85 12.94
N ASP A 118 -10.39 7.79 12.88
CA ASP A 118 -10.98 7.19 14.08
C ASP A 118 -9.95 6.39 14.90
N TYR A 119 -8.99 5.74 14.22
CA TYR A 119 -7.83 5.13 14.87
C TYR A 119 -7.02 6.17 15.65
N MET A 120 -6.70 7.32 15.04
CA MET A 120 -5.89 8.36 15.70
C MET A 120 -6.57 8.91 16.95
N LYS A 121 -7.89 9.17 16.90
CA LYS A 121 -8.67 9.56 18.08
C LYS A 121 -8.63 8.51 19.19
N TRP A 122 -8.81 7.24 18.82
CA TRP A 122 -8.73 6.12 19.75
C TRP A 122 -7.33 6.00 20.37
N TRP A 123 -6.29 6.11 19.55
CA TRP A 123 -4.90 5.98 19.98
C TRP A 123 -4.49 7.12 20.92
N GLU A 124 -4.90 8.36 20.66
CA GLU A 124 -4.66 9.48 21.56
C GLU A 124 -5.32 9.28 22.93
N ALA A 125 -6.56 8.79 22.95
CA ALA A 125 -7.26 8.46 24.19
C ALA A 125 -6.56 7.33 24.96
N LYS A 126 -6.08 6.31 24.25
CA LYS A 126 -5.35 5.19 24.83
C LYS A 126 -3.96 5.62 25.34
N ARG A 127 -3.21 6.40 24.57
CA ARG A 127 -1.87 6.91 24.93
C ARG A 127 -1.90 7.74 26.21
N LYS A 128 -2.94 8.56 26.43
CA LYS A 128 -3.12 9.32 27.67
C LYS A 128 -3.30 8.44 28.91
N ARG A 129 -3.73 7.19 28.74
CA ARG A 129 -3.92 6.22 29.84
C ARG A 129 -2.66 5.38 30.11
N ILE A 130 -1.74 5.31 29.14
CA ILE A 130 -0.47 4.60 29.31
C ILE A 130 0.45 5.50 30.13
N LYS A 131 0.70 5.11 31.39
CA LYS A 131 1.71 5.78 32.23
C LYS A 131 3.08 5.62 31.55
N PRO A 132 3.89 6.69 31.41
CA PRO A 132 5.26 6.55 30.93
C PRO A 132 5.98 5.50 31.77
N LEU A 133 6.66 4.54 31.13
CA LEU A 133 7.58 3.68 31.85
C LEU A 133 8.61 4.60 32.54
N PRO A 134 8.95 4.37 33.82
CA PRO A 134 10.04 5.09 34.44
C PRO A 134 11.30 4.92 33.57
N PRO A 135 12.13 5.97 33.43
CA PRO A 135 13.35 5.87 32.64
C PRO A 135 14.14 4.67 33.16
N ALA A 136 14.54 3.79 32.25
CA ALA A 136 15.35 2.63 32.60
C ALA A 136 16.54 3.13 33.43
N PRO A 137 16.86 2.53 34.59
CA PRO A 137 18.03 2.92 35.34
C PRO A 137 19.23 2.85 34.39
N LEU A 138 19.93 3.98 34.24
CA LEU A 138 21.17 4.04 33.50
C LEU A 138 22.03 2.87 33.98
N PRO A 139 22.61 2.04 33.08
CA PRO A 139 23.47 0.95 33.50
C PRO A 139 24.61 1.56 34.31
N SER A 140 24.53 1.42 35.64
CA SER A 140 25.58 1.75 36.59
C SER A 140 26.64 0.67 36.47
N GLY A 141 27.38 0.73 35.37
CA GLY A 141 28.40 -0.23 35.01
C GLY A 141 28.80 0.04 33.58
N ALA A 142 30.01 0.57 33.40
CA ALA A 142 30.65 0.60 32.09
C ALA A 142 30.48 -0.77 31.42
N PRO A 143 30.09 -0.85 30.14
CA PRO A 143 30.01 -2.13 29.45
C PRO A 143 31.39 -2.77 29.58
N ARG A 144 31.47 -3.88 30.35
CA ARG A 144 32.64 -4.74 30.32
C ARG A 144 32.74 -5.17 28.87
N ALA A 145 33.74 -4.63 28.17
CA ALA A 145 34.05 -5.04 26.82
C ALA A 145 34.23 -6.56 26.87
N LEU A 146 33.24 -7.28 26.35
CA LEU A 146 33.41 -8.67 26.00
C LEU A 146 34.42 -8.64 24.86
N THR A 147 35.71 -8.77 25.20
CA THR A 147 36.76 -9.10 24.26
C THR A 147 36.42 -10.48 23.72
N VAL A 148 35.54 -10.52 22.72
CA VAL A 148 35.38 -11.68 21.86
C VAL A 148 36.73 -11.83 21.18
N ALA A 149 37.51 -12.80 21.62
CA ALA A 149 38.71 -13.21 20.93
C ALA A 149 38.27 -13.62 19.51
N ARG A 150 38.49 -12.73 18.53
CA ARG A 150 38.33 -13.04 17.12
C ARG A 150 39.40 -14.08 16.80
N THR A 151 39.07 -15.36 16.94
CA THR A 151 39.76 -16.43 16.23
C THR A 151 39.51 -16.18 14.75
N ARG A 152 40.45 -15.48 14.12
CA ARG A 152 40.47 -15.25 12.68
C ARG A 152 40.60 -16.64 12.02
N PRO A 153 39.61 -17.14 11.27
CA PRO A 153 39.79 -18.37 10.54
C PRO A 153 40.97 -18.19 9.56
N PRO A 154 41.82 -19.22 9.38
CA PRO A 154 42.93 -19.14 8.44
C PRO A 154 42.39 -18.88 7.03
N LEU A 155 43.02 -17.94 6.33
CA LEU A 155 42.70 -17.60 4.95
C LEU A 155 42.82 -18.87 4.08
N PRO A 156 41.83 -19.19 3.23
CA PRO A 156 41.98 -20.27 2.27
C PRO A 156 43.13 -19.95 1.31
N ALA A 157 44.02 -20.92 1.11
CA ALA A 157 45.12 -20.84 0.17
C ALA A 157 44.58 -20.50 -1.23
N ARG A 158 45.06 -19.40 -1.82
CA ARG A 158 44.70 -19.04 -3.20
C ARG A 158 45.23 -20.13 -4.15
N PRO A 159 44.39 -20.68 -5.03
CA PRO A 159 44.87 -21.54 -6.10
C PRO A 159 45.76 -20.72 -7.06
N VAL A 160 46.89 -21.33 -7.45
CA VAL A 160 47.82 -20.78 -8.44
C VAL A 160 47.10 -20.76 -9.79
N VAL A 161 46.82 -19.57 -10.31
CA VAL A 161 46.26 -19.39 -11.65
C VAL A 161 47.39 -19.58 -12.67
N PRO A 162 47.29 -20.51 -13.63
CA PRO A 162 48.28 -20.64 -14.69
C PRO A 162 48.25 -19.41 -15.63
N PRO A 163 49.39 -19.03 -16.21
CA PRO A 163 49.47 -17.87 -17.09
C PRO A 163 48.60 -18.05 -18.34
N ARG A 164 47.86 -16.99 -18.66
CA ARG A 164 46.97 -16.89 -19.81
C ARG A 164 47.78 -16.89 -21.12
N PRO A 165 47.47 -17.76 -22.10
CA PRO A 165 48.10 -17.68 -23.43
C PRO A 165 47.69 -16.40 -24.17
N ALA A 166 48.63 -15.85 -24.93
CA ALA A 166 48.47 -14.63 -25.71
C ALA A 166 47.39 -14.75 -26.79
N PRO A 167 46.67 -13.67 -27.13
CA PRO A 167 45.64 -13.70 -28.16
C PRO A 167 46.27 -13.87 -29.55
N GLY A 168 46.02 -15.03 -30.17
CA GLY A 168 46.25 -15.26 -31.59
C GLY A 168 45.25 -14.47 -32.44
N ALA A 169 45.75 -13.86 -33.52
CA ALA A 169 44.99 -13.06 -34.46
C ALA A 169 43.84 -13.85 -35.11
N ALA A 170 42.63 -13.31 -35.02
CA ALA A 170 41.48 -13.81 -35.77
C ALA A 170 41.51 -13.28 -37.21
N PRO A 171 41.33 -14.13 -38.24
CA PRO A 171 41.14 -13.68 -39.61
C PRO A 171 39.73 -13.10 -39.82
N ALA A 172 39.64 -12.09 -40.68
CA ALA A 172 38.45 -11.32 -41.01
C ALA A 172 37.36 -12.16 -41.72
N PRO A 173 36.06 -11.87 -41.50
CA PRO A 173 34.99 -12.48 -42.26
C PRO A 173 34.82 -11.82 -43.64
N THR A 174 34.87 -12.66 -44.66
CA THR A 174 34.62 -12.37 -46.08
C THR A 174 33.16 -11.99 -46.33
N MET A 175 32.93 -10.87 -47.00
CA MET A 175 31.65 -10.44 -47.55
C MET A 175 31.29 -11.25 -48.81
N ALA A 176 30.14 -11.93 -48.78
CA ALA A 176 29.38 -12.38 -49.95
C ALA A 176 27.93 -12.46 -49.46
N GLY A 177 26.88 -11.94 -50.09
CA GLY A 177 26.63 -11.55 -51.46
C GLY A 177 25.11 -11.73 -51.62
N ARG A 178 24.39 -10.65 -51.88
CA ARG A 178 22.94 -10.65 -52.17
C ARG A 178 22.81 -10.59 -53.70
N PRO A 179 21.95 -11.39 -54.36
CA PRO A 179 20.73 -10.80 -54.97
C PRO A 179 19.54 -11.79 -55.06
N GLY A 180 18.29 -11.36 -54.90
CA GLY A 180 17.36 -11.05 -56.00
C GLY A 180 16.06 -11.86 -55.77
N ALA A 181 14.88 -11.22 -55.65
CA ALA A 181 13.80 -11.16 -56.67
C ALA A 181 13.31 -12.57 -57.14
N THR A 182 12.03 -12.98 -57.13
CA THR A 182 10.81 -12.35 -57.68
C THR A 182 9.56 -13.22 -57.38
N LEU A 183 8.41 -12.55 -57.23
CA LEU A 183 7.04 -12.83 -57.75
C LEU A 183 6.43 -14.26 -57.84
N ALA A 184 5.20 -14.37 -57.30
CA ALA A 184 3.95 -14.82 -57.96
C ALA A 184 3.13 -15.95 -57.28
N ARG A 185 1.82 -15.66 -57.14
CA ARG A 185 0.60 -16.43 -56.76
C ARG A 185 0.22 -17.49 -57.84
N PRO A 186 -0.96 -18.19 -57.79
CA PRO A 186 -1.82 -18.68 -56.70
C PRO A 186 -2.38 -20.12 -56.91
N GLY A 187 -3.07 -20.68 -55.91
CA GLY A 187 -4.24 -21.57 -56.09
C GLY A 187 -4.04 -23.07 -55.78
N GLY A 188 -4.99 -23.65 -55.03
CA GLY A 188 -5.08 -25.11 -54.85
C GLY A 188 -5.73 -25.57 -53.54
N THR A 189 -6.95 -26.06 -53.63
CA THR A 189 -7.94 -26.45 -52.61
C THR A 189 -7.69 -27.75 -51.84
N THR A 190 -8.34 -27.81 -50.65
CA THR A 190 -8.97 -28.97 -49.94
C THR A 190 -8.11 -30.11 -49.36
N SER A 191 -8.16 -30.31 -48.04
CA SER A 191 -8.93 -31.41 -47.39
C SER A 191 -8.77 -31.40 -45.86
N ALA A 192 -9.78 -31.95 -45.17
CA ALA A 192 -9.97 -32.08 -43.71
C ALA A 192 -9.00 -33.13 -43.08
N ALA A 193 -8.78 -33.36 -41.78
CA ALA A 193 -9.47 -33.10 -40.51
C ALA A 193 -8.42 -33.23 -39.34
N PRO A 194 -8.76 -33.60 -38.08
CA PRO A 194 -8.94 -32.72 -36.92
C PRO A 194 -7.87 -32.89 -35.81
N GLY A 195 -7.66 -31.87 -34.95
CA GLY A 195 -7.00 -32.10 -33.65
C GLY A 195 -6.39 -30.91 -32.89
N LYS A 196 -7.17 -30.36 -31.94
CA LYS A 196 -6.74 -29.68 -30.67
C LYS A 196 -6.02 -28.31 -30.80
N PRO A 197 -5.90 -27.53 -29.69
CA PRO A 197 -6.83 -26.48 -29.31
C PRO A 197 -6.26 -25.06 -29.51
N ALA A 198 -7.17 -24.10 -29.56
CA ALA A 198 -6.91 -22.68 -29.78
C ALA A 198 -6.02 -22.04 -28.71
N LEU A 199 -4.82 -21.59 -29.11
CA LEU A 199 -4.08 -20.52 -28.44
C LEU A 199 -4.66 -19.18 -28.91
N ARG A 200 -5.65 -18.70 -28.17
CA ARG A 200 -6.23 -17.37 -28.35
C ARG A 200 -5.20 -16.34 -27.84
N VAL A 201 -4.44 -15.76 -28.75
CA VAL A 201 -3.58 -14.60 -28.49
C VAL A 201 -4.49 -13.45 -28.07
N LEU A 202 -4.53 -13.17 -26.76
CA LEU A 202 -5.19 -12.00 -26.22
C LEU A 202 -4.37 -10.77 -26.61
N ALA A 203 -4.88 -10.02 -27.57
CA ALA A 203 -4.40 -8.71 -27.91
C ALA A 203 -4.43 -7.80 -26.68
N LYS A 204 -3.28 -7.18 -26.38
CA LYS A 204 -3.15 -6.10 -25.41
C LYS A 204 -4.11 -4.96 -25.78
N PRO A 205 -4.99 -4.48 -24.87
CA PRO A 205 -5.58 -3.18 -25.06
C PRO A 205 -4.55 -2.11 -24.67
N ALA A 206 -4.09 -1.36 -25.67
CA ALA A 206 -3.40 -0.11 -25.46
C ALA A 206 -4.38 0.90 -24.82
N LEU A 207 -4.17 1.23 -23.56
CA LEU A 207 -4.81 2.36 -22.88
C LEU A 207 -4.34 3.65 -23.56
N LYS A 208 -5.11 4.11 -24.55
CA LYS A 208 -5.04 5.50 -25.04
C LYS A 208 -5.69 6.39 -23.98
N LEU A 209 -4.86 6.97 -23.11
CA LEU A 209 -5.21 8.13 -22.30
C LEU A 209 -5.46 9.32 -23.24
N GLY A 210 -6.72 9.48 -23.64
CA GLY A 210 -7.20 10.67 -24.33
C GLY A 210 -7.34 11.82 -23.34
N ALA A 211 -6.27 12.59 -23.16
CA ALA A 211 -6.34 13.90 -22.53
C ALA A 211 -7.24 14.81 -23.38
N LYS A 212 -8.45 15.11 -22.89
CA LYS A 212 -9.24 16.24 -23.39
C LYS A 212 -8.97 17.45 -22.49
N PRO A 213 -8.63 18.62 -23.05
CA PRO A 213 -8.46 19.82 -22.26
C PRO A 213 -9.83 20.31 -21.77
N LEU A 214 -10.02 20.36 -20.44
CA LEU A 214 -11.20 20.96 -19.84
C LEU A 214 -11.17 22.47 -20.10
N LYS A 215 -12.14 22.93 -20.90
CA LYS A 215 -12.41 24.34 -21.10
C LYS A 215 -12.92 24.96 -19.79
N VAL A 216 -12.27 26.05 -19.44
CA VAL A 216 -12.65 27.08 -18.49
C VAL A 216 -14.16 27.37 -18.54
N LEU A 217 -14.86 27.17 -17.42
CA LEU A 217 -16.11 27.86 -17.13
C LEU A 217 -15.94 28.68 -15.85
N LYS A 218 -15.67 29.97 -16.06
CA LYS A 218 -15.86 31.04 -15.09
C LYS A 218 -17.36 31.33 -14.93
N ALA A 219 -17.67 31.85 -13.74
CA ALA A 219 -18.90 32.52 -13.30
C ALA A 219 -20.04 31.62 -12.80
N LYS A 220 -20.32 31.68 -11.49
CA LYS A 220 -21.20 32.70 -10.91
C LYS A 220 -21.17 32.65 -9.37
N ALA A 221 -20.44 33.59 -8.78
CA ALA A 221 -20.61 33.94 -7.37
C ALA A 221 -21.80 34.91 -7.27
N ALA A 222 -22.84 34.52 -6.55
CA ALA A 222 -23.84 35.46 -6.03
C ALA A 222 -24.59 34.84 -4.84
N ALA A 223 -24.34 35.44 -3.68
CA ALA A 223 -25.27 35.67 -2.58
C ALA A 223 -26.06 34.48 -1.99
N ARG A 224 -25.70 34.11 -0.75
CA ARG A 224 -26.67 34.07 0.37
C ARG A 224 -25.94 34.08 1.71
N GLN A 225 -25.80 35.28 2.26
CA GLN A 225 -25.58 35.48 3.69
C GLN A 225 -26.92 35.39 4.44
N ALA A 226 -26.79 34.94 5.70
CA ALA A 226 -27.62 35.29 6.85
C ALA A 226 -29.05 34.71 6.95
N THR A 227 -29.20 33.66 7.77
CA THR A 227 -30.25 33.65 8.79
C THR A 227 -29.70 33.23 10.14
N LYS A 228 -29.76 34.19 11.07
CA LYS A 228 -29.43 34.11 12.49
C LYS A 228 -30.23 33.03 13.22
N THR A 229 -29.50 32.25 14.01
CA THR A 229 -29.78 31.91 15.41
C THR A 229 -31.17 32.30 15.97
N LYS A 230 -32.00 31.28 16.26
CA LYS A 230 -33.07 31.36 17.26
C LYS A 230 -32.78 30.41 18.42
N SER A 231 -32.55 31.04 19.56
CA SER A 231 -32.27 30.48 20.88
C SER A 231 -33.37 29.58 21.42
N ARG A 232 -32.95 28.44 21.95
CA ARG A 232 -33.71 27.46 22.73
C ARG A 232 -33.95 27.99 24.16
N PRO A 233 -35.18 27.98 24.70
CA PRO A 233 -35.41 28.17 26.12
C PRO A 233 -35.23 26.84 26.89
N LYS A 234 -34.55 26.94 28.04
CA LYS A 234 -34.28 25.89 29.04
C LYS A 234 -35.55 25.61 29.87
N PRO A 235 -35.75 24.38 30.42
CA PRO A 235 -37.00 23.98 31.07
C PRO A 235 -37.09 24.48 32.52
N LYS A 236 -38.29 24.88 32.95
CA LYS A 236 -38.62 25.23 34.34
C LYS A 236 -38.90 23.99 35.19
N ALA A 237 -38.54 24.12 36.45
CA ALA A 237 -38.38 23.07 37.45
C ALA A 237 -39.68 22.60 38.13
N LYS A 238 -39.66 21.31 38.48
CA LYS A 238 -40.22 20.62 39.67
C LYS A 238 -41.30 21.34 40.49
N ALA A 239 -42.53 20.82 40.43
CA ALA A 239 -43.53 20.99 41.48
C ALA A 239 -43.47 19.80 42.47
N LYS A 240 -43.42 20.10 43.77
CA LYS A 240 -43.56 19.15 44.89
C LYS A 240 -45.04 18.78 45.09
N PRO A 241 -45.38 17.54 45.49
CA PRO A 241 -46.73 17.20 45.93
C PRO A 241 -46.97 17.69 47.36
N LYS A 242 -48.14 18.30 47.59
CA LYS A 242 -48.62 18.74 48.90
C LYS A 242 -49.42 17.58 49.52
N ARG A 243 -48.96 17.06 50.66
CA ARG A 243 -49.75 16.22 51.57
C ARG A 243 -50.76 17.09 52.30
N ARG A 244 -52.04 16.72 52.26
CA ARG A 244 -52.94 16.69 53.42
C ARG A 244 -54.17 15.88 53.06
#